data_AF-A0A518FQ12-F1
#
_entry.id   AF-A0A518FQ12-F1
#
_cell.length_a   1.000
_cell.length_b   1.000
_cell.length_c   1.000
_cell.angle_alpha   90.00
_cell.angle_beta   90.00
_cell.angle_gamma   90.00
#
_symmetry.space_group_name_H-M   'P 1'
#
loop_
_entity.id
_entity.type
_entity.pdbx_description
1 polymer ?
#
loop_
_entity_poly.entity_id
_entity_poly.type
_entity_poly.pdbx_seq_one_letter_code
_entity_poly.pdbx_strand_id
1 'polypeptide(L)' 'MTNKKFHLQQHPGAAYLKLPDYPEKLAPGEIAIAKSVDIHSLIEDYDGPRLCLDFDQAGRPIGIEIVYSGDEYD' A
#
# COMPACT_ATOMS: atom_id res chain seq x y z
N MET A 1 -24.04 -8.83 -3.90
CA MET A 1 -23.62 -7.42 -4.01
C MET A 1 -22.10 -7.37 -3.90
N THR A 2 -21.38 -7.36 -5.03
CA THR A 2 -19.90 -7.35 -5.03
C THR A 2 -19.43 -5.94 -5.39
N ASN A 3 -19.42 -5.05 -4.41
CA ASN A 3 -18.87 -3.69 -4.56
C ASN A 3 -17.44 -3.61 -3.99
N LYS A 4 -16.61 -4.63 -4.23
CA LYS A 4 -15.18 -4.59 -3.90
C LYS A 4 -14.42 -4.02 -5.09
N LYS A 5 -14.52 -2.70 -5.29
CA LYS A 5 -13.67 -2.01 -6.26
C LYS A 5 -12.41 -1.60 -5.53
N PHE A 6 -11.32 -2.31 -5.81
CA PHE A 6 -9.99 -1.79 -5.52
C PHE A 6 -9.87 -0.38 -6.10
N HIS A 7 -9.29 0.55 -5.35
CA HIS A 7 -9.08 1.91 -5.83
C HIS A 7 -7.59 2.16 -5.97
N LEU A 8 -7.16 2.39 -7.22
CA LEU A 8 -5.78 2.71 -7.54
C LEU A 8 -5.61 4.23 -7.57
N GLN A 9 -4.67 4.73 -6.78
CA GLN A 9 -4.22 6.13 -6.79
C GLN A 9 -2.78 6.17 -7.32
N GLN A 10 -2.52 6.91 -8.38
CA GLN A 10 -1.20 6.98 -9.02
C GLN A 10 -0.47 8.27 -8.66
N HIS A 11 0.84 8.17 -8.48
CA HIS A 11 1.79 9.25 -8.23
C HIS A 11 3.01 9.08 -9.15
N PRO A 12 3.78 10.14 -9.45
CA PRO A 12 5.07 9.98 -10.10
C PRO A 12 5.97 9.04 -9.27
N GLY A 13 6.43 7.93 -9.87
CA GLY A 13 7.28 6.92 -9.20
C GLY A 13 6.56 5.96 -8.25
N ALA A 14 5.24 6.06 -8.07
CA ALA A 14 4.53 5.16 -7.16
C ALA A 14 3.04 4.99 -7.52
N ALA A 15 2.44 3.90 -7.07
CA ALA A 15 0.99 3.75 -7.04
C ALA A 15 0.54 3.16 -5.71
N TYR A 16 -0.61 3.60 -5.24
CA TYR A 16 -1.24 3.12 -4.02
C TYR A 16 -2.55 2.41 -4.34
N LEU A 17 -2.61 1.11 -4.04
CA LEU A 17 -3.81 0.31 -4.18
C LEU A 17 -4.55 0.27 -2.84
N LYS A 18 -5.66 1.00 -2.72
CA LYS A 18 -6.59 0.89 -1.59
C LYS A 18 -7.37 -0.41 -1.71
N LEU A 19 -7.22 -1.27 -0.71
CA LEU A 19 -7.94 -2.53 -0.60
C LEU A 19 -9.36 -2.29 -0.06
N PRO A 20 -10.28 -3.27 -0.16
CA PRO A 20 -11.68 -3.07 0.22
C PRO A 20 -11.93 -2.61 1.66
N ASP A 21 -11.00 -2.90 2.57
CA ASP A 21 -11.10 -2.52 3.99
C ASP A 21 -10.46 -1.15 4.28
N TYR A 22 -9.95 -0.45 3.25
CA TYR A 22 -9.45 0.91 3.40
C TYR A 22 -10.60 1.86 3.77
N PRO A 23 -10.47 2.67 4.84
CA PRO A 23 -11.54 3.55 5.28
C PRO A 23 -11.79 4.68 4.26
N GLU A 24 -13.04 4.83 3.81
CA GLU A 24 -13.43 5.92 2.90
C GLU A 24 -13.28 7.30 3.53
N LYS A 25 -13.38 7.37 4.86
CA LYS A 25 -13.24 8.59 5.66
C LYS A 25 -12.49 8.27 6.95
N LEU A 26 -11.63 9.20 7.34
CA LEU A 26 -10.94 9.20 8.63
C LEU A 26 -11.33 10.48 9.36
N ALA A 27 -11.55 10.38 10.68
CA ALA A 27 -11.71 11.57 11.50
C ALA A 27 -10.37 12.35 11.57
N PRO A 28 -10.39 13.67 11.83
CA PRO A 28 -9.16 14.42 12.01
C PRO A 28 -8.26 13.80 13.09
N GLY A 29 -7.03 13.46 12.71
CA GLY A 29 -6.04 12.83 13.58
C GLY A 29 -6.08 11.30 13.62
N GLU A 30 -7.02 10.64 12.94
CA GLU A 30 -7.01 9.18 12.79
C GLU A 30 -5.98 8.73 11.74
N ILE A 31 -5.27 7.65 12.07
CA ILE A 31 -4.30 7.01 11.18
C ILE A 31 -4.91 5.71 10.68
N ALA A 32 -5.17 5.61 9.37
CA ALA A 32 -5.62 4.37 8.75
C ALA A 32 -4.54 3.27 8.83
N ILE A 33 -3.29 3.63 8.51
CA ILE A 33 -2.17 2.70 8.41
C ILE A 33 -1.47 2.62 9.77
N ALA A 34 -1.76 1.56 10.53
CA ALA A 34 -1.14 1.30 11.81
C ALA A 34 0.27 0.71 11.67
N LYS A 35 0.49 -0.06 10.60
CA LYS A 35 1.74 -0.76 10.33
C LYS A 35 1.95 -0.85 8.82
N SER A 36 3.18 -0.64 8.38
CA SER A 36 3.61 -0.89 7.01
C SER A 36 4.75 -1.91 7.01
N VAL A 37 4.74 -2.84 6.05
CA VAL A 37 5.74 -3.91 5.93
C VAL A 37 6.31 -3.90 4.53
N ASP A 38 7.63 -3.70 4.42
CA ASP A 38 8.36 -3.77 3.17
C ASP A 38 8.49 -5.24 2.72
N ILE A 39 8.21 -5.53 1.45
CA ILE A 39 8.30 -6.88 0.89
C ILE A 39 9.70 -7.49 1.04
N HIS A 40 10.76 -6.70 0.97
CA HIS A 40 12.13 -7.18 1.14
C HIS A 40 12.42 -7.63 2.58
N SER A 41 11.63 -7.18 3.57
CA SER A 41 11.73 -7.70 4.94
C SER A 41 11.09 -9.08 5.10
N LEU A 42 10.28 -9.50 4.14
CA LEU A 42 9.58 -10.79 4.14
C LEU A 42 10.24 -11.81 3.19
N ILE A 43 10.79 -11.33 2.07
CA ILE A 43 11.36 -12.15 1.00
C ILE A 43 12.68 -11.51 0.59
N GLU A 44 13.79 -12.09 1.03
CA GLU A 44 15.15 -11.56 0.83
C GLU A 44 15.49 -11.43 -0.68
N ASP A 45 15.19 -12.46 -1.47
CA ASP A 45 15.51 -12.52 -2.90
C ASP A 45 14.38 -12.02 -3.82
N TYR A 46 13.52 -11.12 -3.34
CA TYR A 46 12.44 -10.57 -4.17
C TYR A 46 12.98 -9.62 -5.24
N ASP A 47 12.82 -10.00 -6.52
CA ASP A 47 13.31 -9.28 -7.71
C ASP A 47 12.18 -8.52 -8.44
N GLY A 48 11.38 -7.76 -7.69
CA GLY A 48 10.25 -6.98 -8.22
C GLY A 48 10.27 -5.53 -7.74
N PRO A 49 9.26 -4.72 -8.11
CA PRO A 49 9.14 -3.36 -7.60
C PRO A 49 8.97 -3.39 -6.09
N ARG A 50 9.57 -2.44 -5.37
CA ARG A 50 9.44 -2.34 -3.92
C ARG A 50 7.96 -2.20 -3.55
N LEU A 51 7.48 -3.07 -2.68
CA LEU A 51 6.10 -3.05 -2.18
C LEU A 51 6.07 -2.79 -0.69
N CYS A 52 5.17 -1.92 -0.24
CA CYS A 52 4.83 -1.78 1.17
C CYS A 52 3.39 -2.28 1.40
N LEU A 53 3.23 -3.25 2.28
CA LEU A 53 1.94 -3.79 2.69
C LEU A 53 1.46 -3.04 3.93
N ASP A 54 0.32 -2.35 3.80
CA ASP A 54 -0.23 -1.53 4.86
C ASP A 54 -1.37 -2.24 5.58
N PHE A 55 -1.32 -2.19 6.92
CA PHE A 55 -2.26 -2.82 7.81
C PHE A 55 -2.94 -1.81 8.72
N ASP A 56 -4.21 -2.04 9.02
CA ASP A 56 -4.95 -1.29 10.02
C ASP A 56 -4.58 -1.71 11.46
N GLN A 57 -5.22 -1.07 12.45
CA GLN A 57 -5.03 -1.35 13.88
C GLN A 57 -5.43 -2.80 14.26
N ALA A 58 -6.28 -3.45 13.47
CA ALA A 58 -6.68 -4.84 13.67
C ALA A 58 -5.75 -5.84 12.93
N GLY A 59 -4.71 -5.36 12.26
CA GLY A 59 -3.79 -6.18 11.48
C GLY A 59 -4.37 -6.65 10.14
N ARG A 60 -5.44 -6.02 9.63
CA ARG A 60 -6.02 -6.33 8.32
C ARG A 60 -5.28 -5.55 7.24
N PRO A 61 -4.95 -6.17 6.08
CA PRO A 61 -4.36 -5.45 4.97
C PRO A 61 -5.39 -4.47 4.39
N ILE A 62 -5.02 -3.19 4.32
CA ILE A 62 -5.87 -2.12 3.80
C ILE A 62 -5.26 -1.42 2.59
N GLY A 63 -3.95 -1.59 2.34
CA GLY A 63 -3.29 -0.92 1.24
C GLY A 63 -2.04 -1.65 0.75
N ILE A 64 -1.67 -1.35 -0.49
CA ILE A 64 -0.38 -1.74 -1.07
C ILE A 64 0.21 -0.51 -1.75
N GLU A 65 1.35 -0.04 -1.26
CA GLU A 65 2.17 0.90 -2.00
C GLU A 65 3.10 0.14 -2.94
N ILE A 66 3.12 0.53 -4.21
CA ILE A 66 3.98 -0.01 -5.25
C ILE A 66 4.90 1.12 -5.66
N VAL A 67 6.19 1.01 -5.34
CA VAL A 67 7.19 1.99 -5.71
C VAL A 67 7.91 1.48 -6.96
N TYR A 68 7.69 2.17 -8.07
CA TYR A 68 8.44 1.95 -9.29
C TYR A 68 9.66 2.86 -9.17
N SER A 69 10.85 2.30 -9.01
CA SER A 69 12.10 3.09 -9.06
C SER A 69 12.03 4.07 -10.23
N GLY A 70 11.89 5.36 -9.94
CA GLY A 70 12.01 6.40 -10.94
C GLY A 70 13.49 6.63 -11.15
N ASP A 71 14.01 6.20 -12.29
CA ASP A 71 15.23 6.68 -12.95
C ASP A 71 16.25 7.40 -12.04
N GLU A 72 17.06 6.65 -11.29
CA GLU A 72 18.35 7.12 -10.77
C GLU A 72 19.49 6.15 -11.14
N TYR A 73 19.51 5.67 -12.38
CA TYR A 73 20.72 5.13 -13.01
C TYR A 73 20.70 5.38 -14.52
N ASP A 74 21.07 6.61 -14.92
CA ASP A 74 21.96 6.90 -16.05
C ASP A 74 22.70 8.23 -15.81
#